data_AF-A0A3A9EGI7-F1
#
_entry.id   AF-A0A3A9EGI7-F1
#
_cell.length_a   1.000
_cell.length_b   1.000
_cell.length_c   1.000
_cell.angle_alpha   90.00
_cell.angle_beta   90.00
_cell.angle_gamma   90.00
#
_symmetry.space_group_name_H-M   'P 1'
#
loop_
_entity.id
_entity.type
_entity.pdbx_description
1 polymer ?
#
loop_
_entity_poly.entity_id
_entity_poly.type
_entity_poly.pdbx_seq_one_letter_code
_entity_poly.pdbx_strand_id
1 'polypeptide(L)'
;MKHKNFFMVANRIFDLGLKPRDFAVYCCLVRHSGADGSCFPSRRVIAAECRMDKKTVDTAIENLSTLGLVKKVGRYRRDGTRASNLYHVENLLE
;
A
#
# COMPACT_ATOMS: atom_id res chain seq x y z
N MET A 1 -0.19 1.18 -16.60
CA MET A 1 0.50 -0.10 -16.28
C MET A 1 -0.46 -1.22 -16.60
N LYS A 2 -0.04 -2.23 -17.39
CA LYS A 2 -0.85 -3.45 -17.56
C LYS A 2 -1.01 -4.08 -16.17
N HIS A 3 -2.23 -4.26 -15.70
CA HIS A 3 -2.44 -5.06 -14.49
C HIS A 3 -1.98 -6.48 -14.81
N LYS A 4 -1.03 -7.00 -14.01
CA LYS A 4 -0.69 -8.42 -14.05
C LYS A 4 -1.95 -9.22 -13.68
N ASN A 5 -2.15 -10.40 -14.28
CA ASN A 5 -3.30 -11.26 -13.97
C ASN A 5 -3.37 -11.59 -12.47
N PHE A 6 -2.22 -11.66 -11.79
CA PHE A 6 -2.09 -11.87 -10.36
C PHE A 6 -0.88 -11.10 -9.80
N PHE A 7 -0.83 -10.97 -8.47
CA PHE A 7 0.32 -10.50 -7.70
C PHE A 7 0.68 -11.57 -6.67
N MET A 8 1.93 -11.55 -6.18
CA MET A 8 2.42 -12.51 -5.20
C MET A 8 2.66 -11.83 -3.87
N VAL A 9 2.31 -12.51 -2.78
CA VAL A 9 2.58 -12.09 -1.41
C VAL A 9 3.20 -13.29 -0.69
N ALA A 10 4.24 -13.06 0.12
CA ALA A 10 4.87 -14.13 0.90
C ALA A 10 3.90 -14.70 1.94
N ASN A 11 3.91 -16.02 2.14
CA ASN A 11 3.01 -16.71 3.08
C ASN A 11 3.16 -16.19 4.53
N ARG A 12 4.34 -15.70 4.89
CA ARG A 12 4.64 -15.10 6.20
C ARG A 12 3.68 -13.97 6.58
N ILE A 13 2.99 -13.35 5.62
CA ILE A 13 1.94 -12.36 5.86
C ILE A 13 0.87 -12.84 6.86
N PHE A 14 0.58 -14.15 6.89
CA PHE A 14 -0.40 -14.75 7.79
C PHE A 14 0.10 -14.87 9.23
N ASP A 15 1.42 -14.85 9.44
CA ASP A 15 2.06 -14.90 10.75
C ASP A 15 2.10 -13.52 11.43
N LEU A 16 1.87 -12.44 10.67
CA LEU A 16 1.97 -11.06 11.15
C LEU A 16 0.71 -10.56 11.89
N GLY A 17 -0.34 -11.38 12.01
CA GLY A 17 -1.55 -11.02 12.77
C GLY A 17 -2.28 -9.78 12.23
N LEU A 18 -2.16 -9.49 10.93
CA LEU A 18 -2.79 -8.33 10.32
C LEU A 18 -4.31 -8.40 10.41
N LYS A 19 -4.95 -7.27 10.72
CA LYS A 19 -6.41 -7.18 10.58
C LYS A 19 -6.79 -7.25 9.10
N PRO A 20 -7.99 -7.75 8.74
CA PRO A 20 -8.41 -7.88 7.34
C PRO A 20 -8.28 -6.59 6.51
N ARG A 21 -8.57 -5.43 7.10
CA ARG A 21 -8.39 -4.13 6.42
C ARG A 21 -6.91 -3.85 6.08
N ASP A 22 -5.99 -4.20 6.98
CA ASP A 22 -4.57 -3.89 6.87
C ASP A 22 -3.96 -4.84 5.82
N PHE A 23 -4.36 -6.11 5.84
CA PHE A 23 -4.04 -7.11 4.82
C PHE A 23 -4.54 -6.68 3.42
N ALA A 24 -5.80 -6.26 3.29
CA ALA A 24 -6.36 -5.83 2.01
C ALA A 24 -5.62 -4.61 1.42
N VAL A 25 -5.25 -3.64 2.27
CA VAL A 25 -4.48 -2.47 1.86
C VAL A 25 -3.06 -2.86 1.45
N TYR A 26 -2.39 -3.74 2.20
CA TYR A 26 -1.07 -4.26 1.84
C TYR A 26 -1.09 -4.93 0.46
N CYS A 27 -2.02 -5.87 0.23
CA CYS A 27 -2.21 -6.55 -1.04
C CYS A 27 -2.51 -5.56 -2.19
N CYS A 28 -3.31 -4.53 -1.94
CA CYS A 28 -3.56 -3.47 -2.90
C CYS A 28 -2.26 -2.73 -3.28
N LEU A 29 -1.43 -2.35 -2.32
CA LEU A 29 -0.15 -1.70 -2.59
C LEU A 29 0.82 -2.63 -3.34
N VAL A 30 0.90 -3.92 -2.99
CA VAL A 30 1.68 -4.93 -3.73
C VAL A 30 1.19 -5.07 -5.17
N ARG A 31 -0.12 -5.07 -5.40
CA ARG A 31 -0.70 -5.13 -6.75
C ARG A 31 -0.31 -3.92 -7.60
N HIS A 32 -0.16 -2.74 -6.99
CA HIS A 32 0.25 -1.50 -7.67
C HIS A 32 1.77 -1.30 -7.73
N SER A 33 2.57 -2.12 -7.04
CA SER A 33 4.01 -1.91 -6.97
C SER A 33 4.75 -2.31 -8.25
N GLY A 34 5.75 -1.49 -8.58
CA GLY A 34 6.74 -1.80 -9.60
C GLY A 34 7.74 -2.86 -9.13
N ALA A 35 8.71 -3.16 -9.98
CA ALA A 35 9.79 -4.10 -9.66
C ALA A 35 10.67 -3.63 -8.50
N ASP A 36 10.70 -2.33 -8.23
CA ASP A 36 11.41 -1.67 -7.13
C ASP A 36 10.58 -1.58 -5.83
N GLY A 37 9.41 -2.21 -5.79
CA GLY A 37 8.49 -2.16 -4.64
C GLY A 37 7.78 -0.82 -4.47
N SER A 38 7.96 0.15 -5.38
CA SER A 38 7.34 1.47 -5.25
C SER A 38 6.00 1.56 -5.97
N CYS A 39 5.05 2.30 -5.37
CA CYS A 39 3.77 2.64 -5.99
C CYS A 39 3.23 3.98 -5.47
N PHE A 40 2.30 4.59 -6.20
CA PHE A 40 1.69 5.86 -5.79
C PHE A 40 0.17 5.94 -6.02
N PRO A 41 -0.61 4.87 -5.77
CA PRO A 41 -2.05 4.95 -5.85
C PRO A 41 -2.56 6.02 -4.87
N SER A 42 -3.52 6.82 -5.30
CA SER A 42 -4.12 7.80 -4.38
C SER A 42 -4.92 7.07 -3.28
N ARG A 43 -5.06 7.69 -2.11
CA ARG A 43 -5.94 7.17 -1.04
C ARG A 43 -7.37 6.88 -1.52
N ARG A 44 -7.86 7.64 -2.51
CA ARG A 44 -9.17 7.40 -3.13
C ARG A 44 -9.21 6.10 -3.94
N VAL A 45 -8.12 5.79 -4.65
CA VAL A 45 -8.00 4.53 -5.41
C VAL A 45 -7.95 3.34 -4.45
N ILE A 46 -7.11 3.42 -3.40
CA ILE A 46 -7.01 2.37 -2.38
C ILE A 46 -8.38 2.16 -1.71
N ALA A 47 -9.05 3.23 -1.30
CA ALA A 47 -10.38 3.17 -0.70
C ALA A 47 -11.41 2.46 -1.59
N ALA A 48 -11.45 2.79 -2.89
CA ALA A 48 -12.37 2.19 -3.84
C ALA A 48 -12.08 0.69 -4.05
N GLU A 49 -10.82 0.32 -4.23
CA GLU A 49 -10.41 -1.06 -4.50
C GLU A 49 -10.53 -1.96 -3.27
N CYS A 50 -10.21 -1.44 -2.08
CA CYS A 50 -10.33 -2.17 -0.82
C CYS A 50 -11.73 -2.05 -0.19
N ARG A 51 -12.69 -1.36 -0.84
CA ARG A 51 -14.08 -1.16 -0.39
C ARG A 51 -14.19 -0.61 1.04
N MET A 52 -13.42 0.42 1.33
CA MET A 52 -13.40 1.08 2.64
C MET A 52 -13.27 2.59 2.50
N ASP A 53 -13.57 3.33 3.55
CA ASP A 53 -13.42 4.79 3.53
C ASP A 53 -11.94 5.22 3.65
N LYS A 54 -11.66 6.49 3.31
CA LYS A 54 -10.29 7.03 3.32
C LYS A 54 -9.65 7.04 4.71
N LYS A 55 -10.43 7.22 5.79
CA LYS A 55 -9.92 7.22 7.16
C LYS A 55 -9.50 5.82 7.56
N THR A 56 -10.27 4.80 7.17
CA THR A 56 -9.89 3.39 7.34
C THR A 56 -8.61 3.06 6.55
N VAL A 57 -8.45 3.58 5.33
CA VAL A 57 -7.20 3.46 4.56
C VAL A 57 -6.03 4.13 5.29
N ASP A 58 -6.21 5.35 5.80
CA ASP A 58 -5.16 6.07 6.54
C ASP A 58 -4.73 5.28 7.77
N THR A 59 -5.68 4.77 8.55
CA THR A 59 -5.40 3.88 9.70
C THR A 59 -4.64 2.62 9.28
N ALA A 60 -5.01 2.01 8.15
CA ALA A 60 -4.34 0.80 7.67
C ALA A 60 -2.90 1.06 7.24
N ILE A 61 -2.67 2.14 6.50
CA ILE A 61 -1.32 2.57 6.11
C ILE A 61 -0.47 2.85 7.35
N GLU A 62 -1.03 3.49 8.38
CA GLU A 62 -0.31 3.75 9.63
C GLU A 62 0.11 2.45 10.32
N ASN A 63 -0.80 1.48 10.48
CA ASN A 63 -0.47 0.18 11.09
C ASN A 63 0.62 -0.55 10.31
N LEU A 64 0.49 -0.59 8.97
CA LEU A 64 1.49 -1.21 8.10
C LEU A 64 2.85 -0.49 8.19
N SER A 65 2.85 0.83 8.39
CA SER A 65 4.09 1.60 8.57
C SER A 65 4.74 1.31 9.92
N THR A 66 3.94 1.22 10.99
CA THR A 66 4.41 0.83 12.33
C THR A 66 5.02 -0.57 12.34
N LEU A 67 4.49 -1.50 11.54
CA LEU A 67 5.02 -2.86 11.37
C LEU A 67 6.22 -2.93 10.40
N GLY A 68 6.63 -1.81 9.78
CA GLY A 68 7.72 -1.78 8.81
C GLY A 68 7.39 -2.37 7.44
N LEU A 69 6.12 -2.70 7.18
CA LEU A 69 5.68 -3.33 5.93
C LEU A 69 5.49 -2.33 4.78
N VAL A 70 5.24 -1.06 5.12
CA VAL A 70 5.02 0.00 4.14
C VAL A 70 5.72 1.28 4.60
N LYS A 71 6.54 1.88 3.74
CA LYS A 71 7.04 3.24 3.95
C LYS A 71 6.22 4.22 3.12
N LYS A 72 5.65 5.24 3.77
CA LYS A 72 4.91 6.33 3.11
C LYS A 72 5.79 7.59 2.99
N VAL A 73 5.88 8.14 1.79
CA VAL A 73 6.57 9.41 1.51
C VAL A 73 5.59 10.39 0.86
N GLY A 74 5.46 11.58 1.45
CA GLY A 74 4.65 12.65 0.86
C GLY A 74 5.28 13.15 -0.43
N ARG A 75 4.47 13.33 -1.49
CA ARG A 75 4.92 13.92 -2.74
C ARG A 75 4.26 15.27 -2.97
N TYR A 76 5.03 16.18 -3.54
CA TYR A 76 4.60 17.52 -3.89
C TYR A 76 4.90 17.76 -5.37
N ARG A 77 4.02 18.51 -6.04
CA ARG A 77 4.25 18.96 -7.41
C ARG A 77 5.17 20.19 -7.40
N ARG A 78 5.61 20.63 -8.59
CA ARG A 78 6.43 21.84 -8.76
C ARG A 78 5.77 23.10 -8.18
N ASP A 79 4.45 23.15 -8.17
CA ASP A 79 3.64 24.26 -7.63
C ASP A 79 3.45 24.18 -6.10
N GLY A 80 4.08 23.23 -5.41
CA GLY A 80 3.93 23.02 -3.96
C GLY A 80 2.64 22.30 -3.54
N THR A 81 1.73 21.98 -4.46
CA THR A 81 0.51 21.24 -4.12
C THR A 81 0.81 19.77 -3.81
N ARG A 82 0.05 19.19 -2.87
CA ARG A 82 0.17 17.75 -2.56
C ARG A 82 -0.25 16.88 -3.73
N ALA A 83 0.62 15.95 -4.09
CA ALA A 83 0.30 14.83 -4.97
C ALA A 83 -0.19 13.62 -4.15
N SER A 84 -0.42 12.47 -4.81
CA SER A 84 -0.56 11.21 -4.08
C SER A 84 0.73 10.88 -3.34
N ASN A 85 0.64 10.16 -2.22
CA ASN A 85 1.84 9.68 -1.55
C ASN A 85 2.56 8.65 -2.43
N LEU A 86 3.88 8.58 -2.29
CA LEU A 86 4.66 7.41 -2.68
C LEU A 86 4.61 6.40 -1.53
N TYR A 87 4.49 5.13 -1.89
CA TYR A 87 4.58 4.01 -0.97
C TYR A 87 5.70 3.09 -1.45
N HIS A 88 6.52 2.60 -0.52
CA HIS A 88 7.42 1.48 -0.75
C HIS A 88 6.90 0.31 0.07
N VAL A 89 6.63 -0.80 -0.59
CA VAL A 89 6.19 -2.03 0.08
C VAL A 89 7.43 -2.86 0.37
N GLU A 90 7.58 -3.26 1.64
CA GLU A 90 8.69 -4.09 2.06
C GLU A 90 8.52 -5.52 1.54
N ASN A 91 9.64 -6.09 1.10
CA ASN A 91 9.64 -7.43 0.54
C ASN A 91 9.73 -8.46 1.66
N LEU A 92 8.63 -9.17 1.95
CA LEU A 92 8.58 -10.20 2.99
C LEU A 92 9.19 -11.55 2.56
N LEU A 93 10.11 -11.55 1.59
CA LEU A 93 10.68 -12.77 1.00
C LEU A 93 11.80 -13.42 1.83
N GLU A 94 12.04 -12.97 3.07
CA GLU A 94 12.91 -13.64 4.05
C GLU A 94 12.21 -13.86 5.40
#